data_AF-A0A151DXY0-F1
#
_entry.id   AF-A0A151DXY0-F1
#
_cell.length_a   1.000
_cell.length_b   1.000
_cell.length_c   1.000
_cell.angle_alpha   90.00
_cell.angle_beta   90.00
_cell.angle_gamma   90.00
#
_symmetry.space_group_name_H-M   'P 1'
#
loop_
_entity.id
_entity.type
_entity.pdbx_description
1 polymer ?
#
loop_
_entity_poly.entity_id
_entity_poly.type
_entity_poly.pdbx_seq_one_letter_code
_entity_poly.pdbx_strand_id
1 'polypeptide(L)'
;MEKWFADPFIQNIYYEVDVMGRGGLFDPPHYFFEESKQGIIERFAEHNIKCFFDDGWPNSPINGGGQILPHIEKISQDSGMMLQFYNNYFPDERKGIFRYFVIGHGGGFQHPAKNNVYDCTQLSYISSKFKPIQFIYNFVLMGSVPTERGKRVQLGSQLLHEMAHSCSVDADACAFEGIDNVSYGLYILPNKQYKATWGQYVSVLNYLYCNNPKVFDLSNGQNGPPYDQDDWGMMFVGHFQYNSALIEEPYYTPQGGRGLIQSEWRVTNYAYDENLTKQFIQSMGDYSPINPIKVNWSVYRLINKEYNPNYREIVVFAQPKIKTTQQWVLYQNGDIDSEGNIIFYSFDTLLKEKTK
;
A
#
# COMPACT_ATOMS: atom_id res chain seq x y z
N MET A 1 -4.32 7.44 -13.96
CA MET A 1 -5.67 7.17 -13.43
C MET A 1 -6.77 7.87 -14.20
N GLU A 2 -6.52 9.08 -14.74
CA GLU A 2 -7.46 9.78 -15.64
C GLU A 2 -7.97 8.90 -16.82
N LYS A 3 -7.07 8.14 -17.48
CA LYS A 3 -7.48 7.20 -18.56
C LYS A 3 -8.42 6.07 -18.13
N TRP A 4 -8.55 5.83 -16.84
CA TRP A 4 -9.31 4.73 -16.26
C TRP A 4 -10.46 5.22 -15.36
N PHE A 5 -10.75 6.52 -15.36
CA PHE A 5 -11.81 7.14 -14.54
C PHE A 5 -11.68 6.88 -13.03
N ALA A 6 -10.49 6.52 -12.55
CA ALA A 6 -10.20 6.37 -11.14
C ALA A 6 -9.82 7.73 -10.54
N ASP A 7 -10.45 8.11 -9.44
CA ASP A 7 -10.11 9.30 -8.67
C ASP A 7 -8.88 9.01 -7.79
N PRO A 8 -7.73 9.68 -7.99
CA PRO A 8 -6.52 9.48 -7.18
C PRO A 8 -6.68 9.78 -5.70
N PHE A 9 -7.71 10.55 -5.36
CA PHE A 9 -7.83 11.18 -4.06
C PHE A 9 -8.86 10.49 -3.17
N ILE A 10 -9.70 9.61 -3.73
CA ILE A 10 -10.50 8.67 -2.96
C ILE A 10 -9.58 7.55 -2.45
N GLN A 11 -9.60 7.31 -1.14
CA GLN A 11 -8.85 6.21 -0.55
C GLN A 11 -9.55 4.87 -0.82
N ASN A 12 -9.24 4.28 -1.97
CA ASN A 12 -9.67 2.92 -2.32
C ASN A 12 -8.44 2.01 -2.48
N ILE A 13 -8.59 0.76 -2.04
CA ILE A 13 -7.62 -0.30 -2.21
C ILE A 13 -8.29 -1.38 -3.06
N TYR A 14 -7.63 -1.73 -4.16
CA TYR A 14 -8.03 -2.83 -5.02
C TYR A 14 -6.93 -3.88 -5.02
N TYR A 15 -7.29 -5.12 -4.73
CA TYR A 15 -6.42 -6.27 -4.83
C TYR A 15 -6.95 -7.24 -5.86
N GLU A 16 -6.07 -7.67 -6.75
CA GLU A 16 -6.30 -8.83 -7.58
C GLU A 16 -5.65 -10.03 -6.90
N VAL A 17 -6.43 -11.09 -6.68
CA VAL A 17 -6.02 -12.20 -5.81
C VAL A 17 -5.92 -13.48 -6.61
N ASP A 18 -4.73 -14.05 -6.62
CA ASP A 18 -4.44 -15.35 -7.18
C ASP A 18 -3.96 -16.33 -6.12
N VAL A 19 -4.10 -17.62 -6.41
CA VAL A 19 -3.69 -18.70 -5.49
C VAL A 19 -2.79 -19.68 -6.20
N MET A 20 -1.71 -20.12 -5.55
CA MET A 20 -0.87 -21.18 -6.10
C MET A 20 -1.61 -22.52 -6.09
N GLY A 21 -1.31 -23.36 -7.08
CA GLY A 21 -1.68 -24.76 -7.08
C GLY A 21 -1.08 -25.53 -5.90
N ARG A 22 -1.64 -26.72 -5.67
CA ARG A 22 -1.18 -27.66 -4.64
C ARG A 22 0.19 -28.23 -5.00
N GLY A 23 1.04 -28.46 -4.00
CA GLY A 23 2.35 -29.12 -4.16
C GLY A 23 2.27 -30.64 -4.31
N GLY A 24 1.09 -31.22 -4.12
CA GLY A 24 0.84 -32.65 -4.29
C GLY A 24 -0.56 -33.06 -3.86
N LEU A 25 -0.85 -34.36 -3.94
CA LEU A 25 -2.19 -34.91 -3.65
C LEU A 25 -2.69 -34.62 -2.23
N PHE A 26 -1.77 -34.58 -1.26
CA PHE A 26 -2.07 -34.36 0.17
C PHE A 26 -1.89 -32.91 0.63
N ASP A 27 -1.51 -32.00 -0.28
CA ASP A 27 -1.45 -30.59 0.03
C ASP A 27 -2.86 -29.99 -0.03
N PRO A 28 -3.35 -29.32 1.02
CA PRO A 28 -4.65 -28.67 0.96
C PRO A 28 -4.67 -27.62 -0.17
N PRO A 29 -5.84 -27.34 -0.76
CA PRO A 29 -5.96 -26.23 -1.68
C PRO A 29 -5.59 -24.93 -0.97
N HIS A 30 -4.88 -24.04 -1.66
CA HIS A 30 -4.70 -22.67 -1.23
C HIS A 30 -5.97 -21.86 -1.55
N TYR A 31 -6.37 -20.97 -0.65
CA TYR A 31 -7.53 -20.11 -0.83
C TYR A 31 -7.45 -18.88 0.06
N PHE A 32 -8.09 -17.80 -0.37
CA PHE A 32 -8.30 -16.63 0.47
C PHE A 32 -9.64 -16.76 1.19
N PHE A 33 -9.64 -16.74 2.52
CA PHE A 33 -10.86 -16.92 3.29
C PHE A 33 -11.72 -15.64 3.28
N GLU A 34 -13.03 -15.78 3.08
CA GLU A 34 -13.99 -14.68 3.19
C GLU A 34 -13.95 -13.98 4.56
N GLU A 35 -13.74 -14.74 5.65
CA GLU A 35 -13.59 -14.18 7.00
C GLU A 35 -12.36 -13.26 7.10
N SER A 36 -11.26 -13.61 6.42
CA SER A 36 -10.05 -12.77 6.37
C SER A 36 -10.31 -11.50 5.55
N LYS A 37 -10.95 -11.62 4.38
CA LYS A 37 -11.34 -10.48 3.54
C LYS A 37 -12.22 -9.50 4.31
N GLN A 38 -13.29 -10.01 4.92
CA GLN A 38 -14.27 -9.21 5.65
C GLN A 38 -13.62 -8.48 6.84
N GLY A 39 -12.76 -9.15 7.61
CA GLY A 39 -12.05 -8.51 8.71
C GLY A 39 -11.20 -7.31 8.25
N ILE A 40 -10.49 -7.44 7.13
CA ILE A 40 -9.70 -6.34 6.56
C ILE A 40 -10.61 -5.22 6.05
N ILE A 41 -11.67 -5.56 5.33
CA ILE A 41 -12.64 -4.58 4.80
C ILE A 41 -13.24 -3.76 5.95
N GLU A 42 -13.62 -4.41 7.05
CA GLU A 42 -14.17 -3.73 8.24
C GLU A 42 -13.16 -2.76 8.87
N ARG A 43 -11.90 -3.20 9.07
CA ARG A 43 -10.84 -2.33 9.61
C ARG A 43 -10.64 -1.09 8.74
N PHE A 44 -10.47 -1.24 7.42
CA PHE A 44 -10.31 -0.08 6.53
C PHE A 44 -11.57 0.80 6.46
N ALA A 45 -12.76 0.21 6.51
CA ALA A 45 -14.03 0.95 6.45
C ALA A 45 -14.23 1.85 7.68
N GLU A 46 -13.77 1.44 8.87
CA GLU A 46 -13.75 2.28 10.09
C GLU A 46 -12.94 3.58 9.87
N HIS A 47 -12.01 3.59 8.92
CA HIS A 47 -11.15 4.73 8.55
C HIS A 47 -11.56 5.38 7.22
N ASN A 48 -12.77 5.13 6.72
CA ASN A 48 -13.30 5.66 5.45
C ASN A 48 -12.44 5.29 4.22
N ILE A 49 -11.79 4.13 4.29
CA ILE A 49 -11.03 3.53 3.18
C ILE A 49 -11.83 2.34 2.67
N LYS A 50 -12.05 2.26 1.36
CA LYS A 50 -12.77 1.12 0.77
C LYS A 50 -11.76 0.09 0.27
N CYS A 51 -11.92 -1.16 0.69
CA CYS A 51 -11.08 -2.25 0.23
C CYS A 51 -11.89 -3.23 -0.62
N PHE A 52 -11.32 -3.65 -1.75
CA PHE A 52 -11.93 -4.57 -2.69
C PHE A 52 -10.95 -5.68 -3.03
N PHE A 53 -11.41 -6.92 -2.97
CA PHE A 53 -10.67 -8.10 -3.37
C PHE A 53 -11.36 -8.73 -4.58
N ASP A 54 -10.67 -8.79 -5.70
CA ASP A 54 -11.09 -9.51 -6.89
C ASP A 54 -10.32 -10.83 -6.99
N ASP A 55 -10.99 -11.90 -6.61
CA ASP A 55 -10.53 -13.27 -6.75
C ASP A 55 -11.31 -14.03 -7.84
N GLY A 56 -11.74 -13.33 -8.90
CA GLY A 56 -12.43 -13.89 -10.06
C GLY A 56 -13.82 -13.31 -10.30
N TRP A 57 -13.96 -11.98 -10.24
CA TRP A 57 -15.22 -11.29 -10.47
C TRP A 57 -15.80 -11.57 -11.86
N PRO A 58 -17.14 -11.62 -12.00
CA PRO A 58 -17.78 -11.77 -13.30
C PRO A 58 -17.38 -10.63 -14.25
N ASN A 59 -17.08 -10.98 -15.50
CA ASN A 59 -16.64 -10.04 -16.55
C ASN A 59 -15.31 -9.32 -16.26
N SER A 60 -14.52 -9.84 -15.34
CA SER A 60 -13.12 -9.44 -15.20
C SER A 60 -12.34 -9.78 -16.48
N PRO A 61 -11.30 -9.02 -16.85
CA PRO A 61 -10.45 -9.39 -17.98
C PRO A 61 -9.80 -10.75 -17.81
N ILE A 62 -9.22 -11.28 -18.90
CA ILE A 62 -8.41 -12.49 -18.81
C ILE A 62 -7.30 -12.24 -17.78
N ASN A 63 -7.15 -13.20 -16.87
CA ASN A 63 -6.27 -13.10 -15.70
C ASN A 63 -6.68 -12.09 -14.64
N GLY A 64 -7.92 -11.59 -14.61
CA GLY A 64 -8.34 -10.57 -13.65
C GLY A 64 -8.68 -11.09 -12.24
N GLY A 65 -7.84 -11.97 -11.68
CA GLY A 65 -8.01 -12.59 -10.37
C GLY A 65 -8.66 -13.98 -10.41
N GLY A 66 -8.39 -14.78 -9.37
CA GLY A 66 -8.92 -16.13 -9.18
C GLY A 66 -8.15 -17.21 -9.95
N GLN A 67 -6.99 -16.90 -10.53
CA GLN A 67 -6.20 -17.86 -11.27
C GLN A 67 -5.48 -18.83 -10.32
N ILE A 68 -5.37 -20.08 -10.78
CA ILE A 68 -4.53 -21.09 -10.13
C ILE A 68 -3.14 -21.00 -10.76
N LEU A 69 -2.18 -20.47 -10.00
CA LEU A 69 -0.79 -20.31 -10.44
C LEU A 69 -0.01 -21.63 -10.32
N PRO A 70 1.10 -21.79 -11.06
CA PRO A 70 2.03 -22.89 -10.85
C PRO A 70 2.48 -23.00 -9.39
N HIS A 71 2.59 -24.22 -8.89
CA HIS A 71 3.06 -24.46 -7.54
C HIS A 71 4.56 -24.19 -7.41
N ILE A 72 4.93 -23.38 -6.41
CA ILE A 72 6.32 -23.12 -6.01
C ILE A 72 6.39 -23.30 -4.49
N GLU A 73 7.28 -24.18 -4.03
CA GLU A 73 7.40 -24.55 -2.60
C GLU A 73 7.69 -23.35 -1.70
N LYS A 74 8.55 -22.44 -2.15
CA LYS A 74 8.85 -21.18 -1.45
C LYS A 74 9.24 -20.10 -2.44
N ILE A 75 8.62 -18.94 -2.34
CA ILE A 75 9.04 -17.73 -3.05
C ILE A 75 9.84 -16.84 -2.09
N SER A 76 10.98 -16.35 -2.57
CA SER A 76 11.74 -15.26 -1.96
C SER A 76 11.65 -14.00 -2.81
N GLN A 77 11.87 -12.84 -2.20
CA GLN A 77 11.84 -11.52 -2.87
C GLN A 77 12.77 -11.48 -4.11
N ASP A 78 13.93 -12.14 -4.03
CA ASP A 78 14.97 -12.16 -5.08
C ASP A 78 14.82 -13.26 -6.14
N SER A 79 13.81 -14.14 -6.02
CA SER A 79 13.65 -15.30 -6.90
C SER A 79 13.24 -14.95 -8.34
N GLY A 80 12.74 -13.73 -8.57
CA GLY A 80 12.12 -13.33 -9.84
C GLY A 80 10.77 -14.00 -10.14
N MET A 81 10.28 -14.89 -9.28
CA MET A 81 9.03 -15.62 -9.50
C MET A 81 7.81 -14.69 -9.47
N MET A 82 7.78 -13.72 -8.54
CA MET A 82 6.71 -12.73 -8.50
C MET A 82 6.66 -11.89 -9.78
N LEU A 83 7.80 -11.53 -10.37
CA LEU A 83 7.85 -10.86 -11.67
C LEU A 83 7.30 -11.74 -12.80
N GLN A 84 7.55 -13.06 -12.75
CA GLN A 84 6.93 -13.99 -13.71
C GLN A 84 5.42 -14.03 -13.56
N PHE A 85 4.90 -14.13 -12.34
CA PHE A 85 3.44 -14.09 -12.13
C PHE A 85 2.84 -12.76 -12.54
N TYR A 86 3.43 -11.64 -12.12
CA TYR A 86 3.00 -10.29 -12.49
C TYR A 86 2.93 -10.05 -14.00
N ASN A 87 3.87 -10.61 -14.78
CA ASN A 87 3.85 -10.41 -16.24
C ASN A 87 2.86 -11.33 -16.97
N ASN A 88 2.57 -12.51 -16.42
CA ASN A 88 1.78 -13.53 -17.13
C ASN A 88 0.35 -13.68 -16.60
N TYR A 89 0.08 -13.25 -15.37
CA TYR A 89 -1.18 -13.48 -14.64
C TYR A 89 -1.77 -12.22 -14.01
N PHE A 90 -1.12 -11.05 -14.10
CA PHE A 90 -1.72 -9.77 -13.71
C PHE A 90 -1.96 -8.90 -14.96
N PRO A 91 -3.21 -8.57 -15.31
CA PRO A 91 -3.52 -7.94 -16.59
C PRO A 91 -3.08 -6.48 -16.63
N ASP A 92 -2.58 -6.05 -17.78
CA ASP A 92 -1.97 -4.73 -17.95
C ASP A 92 -2.96 -3.57 -17.73
N GLU A 93 -4.25 -3.77 -18.00
CA GLU A 93 -5.29 -2.77 -17.70
C GLU A 93 -5.49 -2.50 -16.21
N ARG A 94 -5.10 -3.43 -15.34
CA ARG A 94 -5.26 -3.30 -13.88
C ARG A 94 -4.02 -2.78 -13.16
N LYS A 95 -2.85 -2.89 -13.79
CA LYS A 95 -1.58 -2.38 -13.26
C LYS A 95 -1.65 -0.88 -12.98
N GLY A 96 -1.23 -0.50 -11.77
CA GLY A 96 -1.31 0.87 -11.27
C GLY A 96 -2.68 1.29 -10.72
N ILE A 97 -3.66 0.39 -10.67
CA ILE A 97 -4.93 0.57 -9.94
C ILE A 97 -5.07 -0.52 -8.89
N PHE A 98 -4.84 -1.76 -9.29
CA PHE A 98 -4.83 -2.93 -8.42
C PHE A 98 -3.41 -3.16 -7.90
N ARG A 99 -3.34 -3.72 -6.70
CA ARG A 99 -2.19 -4.44 -6.18
C ARG A 99 -2.36 -5.92 -6.50
N TYR A 100 -1.26 -6.60 -6.79
CA TYR A 100 -1.28 -8.01 -7.10
C TYR A 100 -1.00 -8.83 -5.84
N PHE A 101 -1.94 -9.68 -5.42
CA PHE A 101 -1.82 -10.51 -4.24
C PHE A 101 -1.82 -12.00 -4.59
N VAL A 102 -0.75 -12.69 -4.19
CA VAL A 102 -0.61 -14.13 -4.40
C VAL A 102 -0.61 -14.86 -3.06
N ILE A 103 -1.53 -15.81 -2.91
CA ILE A 103 -1.49 -16.79 -1.82
C ILE A 103 -0.67 -18.00 -2.27
N GLY A 104 0.50 -18.17 -1.67
CA GLY A 104 1.50 -19.17 -2.04
C GLY A 104 1.66 -20.32 -1.07
N HIS A 105 2.60 -21.23 -1.33
CA HIS A 105 2.92 -22.32 -0.41
C HIS A 105 3.85 -21.89 0.73
N GLY A 106 4.87 -21.08 0.40
CA GLY A 106 5.90 -20.60 1.33
C GLY A 106 6.45 -19.25 0.91
N GLY A 107 6.81 -18.40 1.88
CA GLY A 107 7.15 -16.98 1.69
C GLY A 107 6.34 -16.06 2.60
N GLY A 108 6.16 -14.80 2.21
CA GLY A 108 5.56 -13.75 3.05
C GLY A 108 6.32 -12.45 2.91
N PHE A 109 5.81 -11.51 2.11
CA PHE A 109 6.36 -10.17 1.93
C PHE A 109 5.43 -9.26 1.12
N GLN A 110 5.53 -7.96 1.34
CA GLN A 110 5.24 -6.90 0.38
C GLN A 110 6.53 -6.57 -0.38
N HIS A 111 6.54 -6.65 -1.70
CA HIS A 111 7.74 -6.34 -2.46
C HIS A 111 7.41 -5.91 -3.90
N PRO A 112 8.26 -5.09 -4.54
CA PRO A 112 8.10 -4.79 -5.96
C PRO A 112 8.25 -6.02 -6.86
N ALA A 113 7.35 -6.18 -7.84
CA ALA A 113 7.59 -7.12 -8.94
C ALA A 113 8.40 -6.46 -10.07
N LYS A 114 8.06 -5.22 -10.42
CA LYS A 114 8.70 -4.46 -11.50
C LYS A 114 8.96 -3.02 -11.05
N ASN A 115 10.15 -2.49 -11.35
CA ASN A 115 10.64 -1.23 -10.79
C ASN A 115 10.64 -1.29 -9.24
N ASN A 116 10.84 -0.15 -8.57
CA ASN A 116 10.88 -0.11 -7.10
C ASN A 116 9.52 0.25 -6.51
N VAL A 117 8.43 -0.33 -7.03
CA VAL A 117 7.04 0.02 -6.71
C VAL A 117 6.40 -1.10 -5.90
N TYR A 118 5.94 -0.82 -4.68
CA TYR A 118 5.44 -1.82 -3.74
C TYR A 118 3.99 -2.22 -4.05
N ASP A 119 3.76 -2.77 -5.24
CA ASP A 119 2.44 -3.13 -5.77
C ASP A 119 2.10 -4.63 -5.70
N CYS A 120 3.02 -5.46 -5.16
CA CYS A 120 2.81 -6.89 -5.04
C CYS A 120 2.94 -7.39 -3.61
N THR A 121 2.04 -8.29 -3.24
CA THR A 121 2.02 -8.99 -1.96
C THR A 121 2.06 -10.48 -2.22
N GLN A 122 2.87 -11.21 -1.47
CA GLN A 122 2.81 -12.67 -1.43
C GLN A 122 2.70 -13.11 0.01
N LEU A 123 1.69 -13.93 0.33
CA LEU A 123 1.56 -14.55 1.64
C LEU A 123 1.57 -16.06 1.52
N SER A 124 2.21 -16.72 2.48
CA SER A 124 2.10 -18.17 2.61
C SER A 124 0.70 -18.55 3.04
N TYR A 125 0.15 -19.55 2.37
CA TYR A 125 -0.97 -20.29 2.90
C TYR A 125 -0.52 -21.05 4.14
N ILE A 126 -1.30 -20.93 5.21
CA ILE A 126 -1.02 -21.62 6.47
C ILE A 126 -1.44 -23.08 6.31
N SER A 127 -0.56 -23.87 5.66
CA SER A 127 -0.82 -25.29 5.41
C SER A 127 -0.84 -26.07 6.72
N SER A 128 -1.93 -26.81 6.93
CA SER A 128 -2.19 -27.63 8.09
C SER A 128 -1.58 -29.03 7.99
N LYS A 129 -0.40 -29.19 7.36
CA LYS A 129 0.32 -30.47 7.44
C LYS A 129 0.47 -30.81 8.92
N PHE A 130 -0.15 -31.92 9.36
CA PHE A 130 -0.35 -32.29 10.76
C PHE A 130 1.00 -32.49 11.46
N LYS A 131 1.57 -31.39 11.96
CA LYS A 131 2.80 -31.36 12.74
C LYS A 131 2.47 -30.73 14.09
N PRO A 132 1.87 -31.48 15.03
CA PRO A 132 1.44 -30.96 16.34
C PRO A 132 2.56 -30.22 17.09
N ILE A 133 3.81 -30.67 16.96
CA ILE A 133 4.99 -30.02 17.52
C ILE A 133 5.22 -28.63 16.89
N GLN A 134 5.01 -28.49 15.58
CA GLN A 134 5.13 -27.21 14.88
C GLN A 134 4.06 -26.21 15.33
N PHE A 135 2.84 -26.67 15.63
CA PHE A 135 1.79 -25.80 16.14
C PHE A 135 2.12 -25.23 17.52
N ILE A 136 2.62 -26.07 18.43
CA ILE A 136 3.07 -25.62 19.75
C ILE A 136 4.22 -24.62 19.60
N TYR A 137 5.20 -24.95 18.74
CA TYR A 137 6.34 -24.09 18.45
C TYR A 137 5.90 -22.72 17.90
N ASN A 138 5.03 -22.69 16.90
CA ASN A 138 4.51 -21.47 16.30
C ASN A 138 3.68 -20.63 17.29
N PHE A 139 2.91 -21.27 18.17
CA PHE A 139 2.18 -20.56 19.22
C PHE A 139 3.14 -19.94 20.25
N VAL A 140 4.10 -20.71 20.75
CA VAL A 140 5.06 -20.25 21.77
C VAL A 140 5.92 -19.11 21.25
N LEU A 141 6.36 -19.21 19.99
CA LEU A 141 7.24 -18.22 19.40
C LEU A 141 6.50 -17.04 18.83
N MET A 142 5.46 -17.26 18.02
CA MET A 142 4.87 -16.22 17.19
C MET A 142 3.42 -15.88 17.57
N GLY A 143 2.82 -16.61 18.52
CA GLY A 143 1.43 -16.39 18.94
C GLY A 143 0.38 -16.96 17.98
N SER A 144 0.77 -17.73 16.97
CA SER A 144 -0.17 -18.34 16.01
C SER A 144 -1.12 -19.32 16.71
N VAL A 145 -2.41 -18.99 16.73
CA VAL A 145 -3.43 -19.82 17.38
C VAL A 145 -3.76 -21.04 16.48
N PRO A 146 -3.59 -22.28 16.95
CA PRO A 146 -3.71 -23.48 16.12
C PRO A 146 -5.16 -23.95 15.96
N THR A 147 -6.07 -23.03 15.66
CA THR A 147 -7.47 -23.32 15.32
C THR A 147 -7.75 -22.87 13.90
N GLU A 148 -8.79 -23.41 13.25
CA GLU A 148 -9.17 -22.97 11.90
C GLU A 148 -9.46 -21.47 11.86
N ARG A 149 -10.16 -20.95 12.86
CA ARG A 149 -10.38 -19.50 12.99
C ARG A 149 -9.07 -18.73 13.23
N GLY A 150 -8.18 -19.26 14.05
CA GLY A 150 -6.86 -18.66 14.29
C GLY A 150 -6.04 -18.49 13.02
N LYS A 151 -6.08 -19.48 12.10
CA LYS A 151 -5.41 -19.38 10.79
C LYS A 151 -6.01 -18.31 9.89
N ARG A 152 -7.33 -18.17 9.89
CA ARG A 152 -8.03 -17.14 9.09
C ARG A 152 -7.70 -15.75 9.58
N VAL A 153 -7.75 -15.56 10.90
CA VAL A 153 -7.34 -14.31 11.55
C VAL A 153 -5.86 -14.04 11.27
N GLN A 154 -4.99 -15.05 11.37
CA GLN A 154 -3.57 -14.91 11.05
C GLN A 154 -3.36 -14.45 9.60
N LEU A 155 -3.99 -15.10 8.61
CA LEU A 155 -3.85 -14.71 7.21
C LEU A 155 -4.35 -13.28 6.97
N GLY A 156 -5.50 -12.91 7.54
CA GLY A 156 -6.02 -11.55 7.42
C GLY A 156 -5.12 -10.50 8.09
N SER A 157 -4.53 -10.85 9.23
CA SER A 157 -3.64 -9.99 9.98
C SER A 157 -2.30 -9.78 9.27
N GLN A 158 -1.75 -10.84 8.68
CA GLN A 158 -0.57 -10.76 7.82
C GLN A 158 -0.85 -9.91 6.59
N LEU A 159 -2.02 -10.06 5.95
CA LEU A 159 -2.35 -9.19 4.82
C LEU A 159 -2.54 -7.74 5.25
N LEU A 160 -3.19 -7.47 6.38
CA LEU A 160 -3.32 -6.11 6.93
C LEU A 160 -1.93 -5.48 7.20
N HIS A 161 -1.00 -6.26 7.74
CA HIS A 161 0.40 -5.88 7.92
C HIS A 161 1.07 -5.50 6.59
N GLU A 162 1.08 -6.38 5.60
CA GLU A 162 1.69 -6.09 4.29
C GLU A 162 0.99 -4.94 3.53
N MET A 163 -0.33 -4.83 3.69
CA MET A 163 -1.12 -3.73 3.14
C MET A 163 -0.69 -2.38 3.69
N ALA A 164 -0.32 -2.29 4.97
CA ALA A 164 0.13 -1.05 5.57
C ALA A 164 1.45 -0.57 4.96
N HIS A 165 2.40 -1.48 4.69
CA HIS A 165 3.63 -1.16 3.93
C HIS A 165 3.31 -0.62 2.53
N SER A 166 2.36 -1.25 1.83
CA SER A 166 1.88 -0.77 0.52
C SER A 166 1.15 0.59 0.57
N CYS A 167 0.84 1.08 1.77
CA CYS A 167 0.16 2.35 2.06
C CYS A 167 1.08 3.33 2.79
N SER A 168 2.41 3.26 2.58
CA SER A 168 3.45 4.13 3.13
C SER A 168 3.83 3.93 4.61
N VAL A 169 3.27 2.93 5.28
CA VAL A 169 3.61 2.67 6.69
C VAL A 169 4.68 1.58 6.74
N ASP A 170 5.93 2.00 6.78
CA ASP A 170 7.08 1.12 6.98
C ASP A 170 8.05 1.75 7.99
N ALA A 171 8.90 0.94 8.62
CA ALA A 171 9.78 1.39 9.68
C ALA A 171 10.66 2.58 9.24
N ASP A 172 11.09 2.59 7.97
CA ASP A 172 12.06 3.54 7.46
C ASP A 172 11.41 4.86 7.03
N ALA A 173 10.30 4.82 6.31
CA ALA A 173 9.50 6.00 5.98
C ALA A 173 8.91 6.65 7.24
N CYS A 174 8.48 5.85 8.22
CA CYS A 174 7.99 6.35 9.50
C CYS A 174 9.12 6.79 10.45
N ALA A 175 10.36 6.37 10.21
CA ALA A 175 11.46 6.46 11.18
C ALA A 175 11.05 5.90 12.55
N PHE A 176 10.52 4.68 12.56
CA PHE A 176 9.93 4.02 13.72
C PHE A 176 10.29 2.54 13.76
N GLU A 177 11.25 2.19 14.63
CA GLU A 177 11.79 0.82 14.77
C GLU A 177 10.81 -0.19 15.38
N GLY A 178 9.60 0.21 15.78
CA GLY A 178 8.58 -0.69 16.30
C GLY A 178 7.90 -1.52 15.20
N ILE A 179 7.84 -0.98 13.97
CA ILE A 179 7.37 -1.70 12.78
C ILE A 179 8.36 -2.83 12.47
N ASP A 180 7.84 -4.02 12.17
CA ASP A 180 8.61 -5.23 11.85
C ASP A 180 9.56 -5.71 12.96
N ASN A 181 9.36 -5.24 14.19
CA ASN A 181 10.28 -5.54 15.27
C ASN A 181 10.09 -6.95 15.83
N VAL A 182 11.03 -7.85 15.51
CA VAL A 182 11.04 -9.25 15.98
C VAL A 182 11.83 -9.47 17.27
N SER A 183 12.36 -8.43 17.92
CA SER A 183 13.27 -8.56 19.06
C SER A 183 12.59 -8.97 20.39
N TYR A 184 11.29 -9.30 20.38
CA TYR A 184 10.51 -9.64 21.57
C TYR A 184 10.92 -10.97 22.22
N GLY A 185 11.56 -11.88 21.48
CA GLY A 185 11.95 -13.21 21.95
C GLY A 185 10.82 -14.23 21.80
N LEU A 186 10.21 -14.65 22.91
CA LEU A 186 9.08 -15.61 22.89
C LEU A 186 7.76 -14.86 23.03
N TYR A 187 6.76 -15.16 22.19
CA TYR A 187 5.43 -14.55 22.29
C TYR A 187 4.78 -14.73 23.67
N ILE A 188 4.90 -15.93 24.27
CA ILE A 188 4.29 -16.21 25.59
C ILE A 188 5.03 -15.55 26.75
N LEU A 189 6.32 -15.26 26.57
CA LEU A 189 7.19 -14.63 27.56
C LEU A 189 8.09 -13.58 26.89
N PRO A 190 7.51 -12.47 26.39
CA PRO A 190 8.31 -11.44 25.76
C PRO A 190 9.28 -10.85 26.77
N ASN A 191 10.48 -10.51 26.31
CA ASN A 191 11.50 -9.98 27.21
C ASN A 191 11.05 -8.64 27.85
N LYS A 192 11.54 -8.36 29.06
CA LYS A 192 11.08 -7.20 29.86
C LYS A 192 11.34 -5.87 29.17
N GLN A 193 12.49 -5.73 28.50
CA GLN A 193 12.85 -4.50 27.80
C GLN A 193 11.90 -4.24 26.64
N TYR A 194 11.59 -5.26 25.84
CA TYR A 194 10.63 -5.17 24.75
C TYR A 194 9.26 -4.77 25.28
N LYS A 195 8.75 -5.44 26.32
CA LYS A 195 7.45 -5.07 26.93
C LYS A 195 7.40 -3.62 27.39
N ALA A 196 8.50 -3.11 27.95
CA ALA A 196 8.60 -1.73 28.41
C ALA A 196 8.82 -0.71 27.26
N THR A 197 9.15 -1.17 26.06
CA THR A 197 9.39 -0.36 24.86
C THR A 197 8.37 -0.72 23.79
N TRP A 198 8.76 -1.46 22.76
CA TRP A 198 7.94 -1.82 21.59
C TRP A 198 6.71 -2.68 21.91
N GLY A 199 6.62 -3.28 23.09
CA GLY A 199 5.39 -3.93 23.57
C GLY A 199 4.24 -2.94 23.78
N GLN A 200 4.51 -1.64 23.86
CA GLN A 200 3.49 -0.58 23.89
C GLN A 200 2.91 -0.30 22.49
N TYR A 201 3.61 -0.66 21.42
CA TYR A 201 3.12 -0.53 20.04
C TYR A 201 2.19 -1.70 19.71
N VAL A 202 0.89 -1.53 19.99
CA VAL A 202 -0.15 -2.56 19.76
C VAL A 202 -0.69 -2.41 18.34
N SER A 203 -0.03 -3.07 17.39
CA SER A 203 -0.35 -3.04 15.96
C SER A 203 0.00 -4.39 15.32
N VAL A 204 -0.68 -4.77 14.24
CA VAL A 204 -0.27 -5.96 13.45
C VAL A 204 1.10 -5.77 12.78
N LEU A 205 1.58 -4.52 12.65
CA LEU A 205 2.94 -4.18 12.23
C LEU A 205 4.02 -4.57 13.24
N ASN A 206 3.63 -4.86 14.48
CA ASN A 206 4.50 -5.43 15.49
C ASN A 206 4.39 -6.97 15.47
N TYR A 207 5.48 -7.69 15.21
CA TYR A 207 5.46 -9.16 15.17
C TYR A 207 5.06 -9.84 16.49
N LEU A 208 5.15 -9.16 17.64
CA LEU A 208 4.59 -9.67 18.90
C LEU A 208 3.05 -9.81 18.82
N TYR A 209 2.40 -8.96 18.04
CA TYR A 209 0.95 -8.86 17.94
C TYR A 209 0.39 -9.31 16.59
N CYS A 210 1.21 -9.42 15.55
CA CYS A 210 0.82 -9.79 14.18
C CYS A 210 -0.05 -11.06 14.11
N ASN A 211 0.22 -12.10 14.92
CA ASN A 211 -0.61 -13.32 14.92
C ASN A 211 -1.64 -13.37 16.06
N ASN A 212 -1.77 -12.30 16.86
CA ASN A 212 -2.68 -12.27 18.00
C ASN A 212 -4.10 -11.91 17.54
N PRO A 213 -5.08 -12.83 17.69
CA PRO A 213 -6.44 -12.58 17.23
C PRO A 213 -7.19 -11.48 18.00
N LYS A 214 -6.64 -11.01 19.12
CA LYS A 214 -7.20 -9.90 19.89
C LYS A 214 -6.75 -8.53 19.39
N VAL A 215 -5.72 -8.47 18.54
CA VAL A 215 -5.20 -7.21 18.02
C VAL A 215 -5.84 -6.90 16.68
N PHE A 216 -5.67 -7.72 15.64
CA PHE A 216 -6.22 -7.54 14.28
C PHE A 216 -6.53 -6.06 13.93
N ASP A 217 -5.54 -5.19 14.08
CA ASP A 217 -5.70 -3.75 13.85
C ASP A 217 -4.32 -3.10 13.75
N LEU A 218 -4.27 -1.89 13.20
CA LEU A 218 -3.09 -1.03 13.23
C LEU A 218 -3.16 -0.10 14.45
N SER A 219 -2.02 0.44 14.90
CA SER A 219 -2.04 1.34 16.05
C SER A 219 -2.70 2.67 15.69
N ASN A 220 -3.44 3.21 16.64
CA ASN A 220 -3.99 4.58 16.62
C ASN A 220 -3.20 5.52 17.55
N GLY A 221 -2.03 5.10 18.03
CA GLY A 221 -1.12 5.92 18.85
C GLY A 221 -1.57 6.17 20.29
N GLN A 222 -2.52 5.39 20.82
CA GLN A 222 -3.09 5.58 22.17
C GLN A 222 -2.06 5.53 23.30
N ASN A 223 -0.96 4.79 23.14
CA ASN A 223 0.08 4.69 24.17
C ASN A 223 1.13 5.80 24.05
N GLY A 224 1.08 6.60 22.97
CA GLY A 224 1.91 7.77 22.75
C GLY A 224 3.39 7.49 22.46
N PRO A 225 4.14 8.53 22.07
CA PRO A 225 5.55 8.40 21.76
C PRO A 225 6.38 8.13 23.03
N PRO A 226 7.58 7.52 22.91
CA PRO A 226 8.26 7.21 21.65
C PRO A 226 7.99 5.78 21.13
N TYR A 227 7.23 4.95 21.86
CA TYR A 227 7.08 3.53 21.56
C TYR A 227 5.71 3.15 21.00
N ASP A 228 4.93 4.13 20.57
CA ASP A 228 3.68 3.96 19.84
C ASP A 228 3.50 5.11 18.86
N GLN A 229 2.78 4.86 17.77
CA GLN A 229 2.45 5.84 16.74
C GLN A 229 1.08 5.57 16.14
N ASP A 230 0.44 6.60 15.58
CA ASP A 230 -0.81 6.45 14.83
C ASP A 230 -0.52 5.99 13.40
N ASP A 231 -0.54 4.68 13.18
CA ASP A 231 -0.33 4.06 11.87
C ASP A 231 -1.44 4.43 10.89
N TRP A 232 -2.69 4.44 11.35
CA TRP A 232 -3.85 4.81 10.54
C TRP A 232 -3.76 6.24 10.04
N GLY A 233 -3.32 7.18 10.90
CA GLY A 233 -3.05 8.56 10.54
C GLY A 233 -1.85 8.75 9.60
N MET A 234 -1.00 7.73 9.45
CA MET A 234 0.15 7.73 8.54
C MET A 234 -0.12 7.05 7.19
N MET A 235 -1.31 6.50 6.97
CA MET A 235 -1.62 5.81 5.72
C MET A 235 -1.86 6.75 4.55
N PHE A 236 -1.30 6.40 3.40
CA PHE A 236 -1.64 6.94 2.10
C PHE A 236 -1.79 5.80 1.09
N VAL A 237 -3.04 5.46 0.73
CA VAL A 237 -3.28 4.25 -0.11
C VAL A 237 -2.74 4.38 -1.53
N GLY A 238 -2.43 5.59 -2.00
CA GLY A 238 -1.80 5.81 -3.31
C GLY A 238 -0.31 5.44 -3.34
N HIS A 239 0.31 5.15 -2.19
CA HIS A 239 1.76 4.98 -2.09
C HIS A 239 2.33 3.90 -3.02
N PHE A 240 1.63 2.77 -3.20
CA PHE A 240 2.00 1.69 -4.12
C PHE A 240 2.11 2.08 -5.60
N GLN A 241 1.83 3.32 -5.99
CA GLN A 241 1.97 3.80 -7.37
C GLN A 241 3.32 4.47 -7.64
N TYR A 242 4.11 4.70 -6.59
CA TYR A 242 5.37 5.41 -6.66
C TYR A 242 6.54 4.48 -6.40
N ASN A 243 7.71 4.85 -6.92
CA ASN A 243 8.94 4.19 -6.50
C ASN A 243 9.21 4.52 -5.02
N SER A 244 9.48 3.49 -4.23
CA SER A 244 9.94 3.64 -2.85
C SER A 244 11.29 4.36 -2.82
N ALA A 245 11.52 5.14 -1.76
CA ALA A 245 12.82 5.76 -1.48
C ALA A 245 13.84 4.75 -0.92
N LEU A 246 13.35 3.58 -0.48
CA LEU A 246 14.13 2.45 0.00
C LEU A 246 14.23 1.40 -1.10
N ILE A 247 15.40 0.78 -1.24
CA ILE A 247 15.59 -0.43 -2.03
C ILE A 247 15.90 -1.55 -1.03
N GLU A 248 14.99 -2.51 -0.92
CA GLU A 248 15.18 -3.71 -0.09
C GLU A 248 16.09 -4.69 -0.82
N GLU A 249 17.31 -4.83 -0.32
CA GLU A 249 18.24 -5.90 -0.74
C GLU A 249 17.94 -7.19 0.04
N PRO A 250 18.35 -8.36 -0.47
CA PRO A 250 18.29 -9.60 0.31
C PRO A 250 18.94 -9.41 1.70
N TYR A 251 18.28 -9.92 2.75
CA TYR A 251 18.69 -9.78 4.15
C TYR A 251 18.61 -8.35 4.72
N TYR A 252 17.84 -7.48 4.07
CA TYR A 252 17.50 -6.18 4.64
C TYR A 252 16.92 -6.32 6.05
N THR A 253 17.39 -5.46 6.95
CA THR A 253 16.83 -5.30 8.30
C THR A 253 16.38 -3.86 8.43
N PRO A 254 15.11 -3.60 8.78
CA PRO A 254 14.62 -2.25 9.00
C PRO A 254 15.45 -1.52 10.07
N GLN A 255 15.82 -0.27 9.81
CA GLN A 255 16.68 0.53 10.71
C GLN A 255 15.98 1.81 11.19
N GLY A 256 14.90 2.23 10.53
CA GLY A 256 14.23 3.48 10.82
C GLY A 256 14.93 4.67 10.17
N GLY A 257 14.19 5.46 9.39
CA GLY A 257 14.64 6.74 8.87
C GLY A 257 15.63 6.65 7.70
N ARG A 258 15.79 5.49 7.04
CA ARG A 258 16.71 5.34 5.90
C ARG A 258 16.02 5.65 4.57
N GLY A 259 16.33 6.80 3.98
CA GLY A 259 16.07 7.08 2.56
C GLY A 259 17.34 6.89 1.73
N LEU A 260 17.32 6.00 0.74
CA LEU A 260 18.47 5.76 -0.15
C LEU A 260 18.41 6.60 -1.42
N ILE A 261 17.20 6.92 -1.88
CA ILE A 261 16.98 7.70 -3.09
C ILE A 261 16.62 9.14 -2.69
N GLN A 262 17.51 10.07 -2.99
CA GLN A 262 17.17 11.50 -2.98
C GLN A 262 16.45 11.83 -4.29
N SER A 263 15.20 12.27 -4.21
CA SER A 263 14.46 12.76 -5.36
C SER A 263 14.25 14.27 -5.26
N GLU A 264 14.71 15.01 -6.25
CA GLU A 264 14.26 16.39 -6.45
C GLU A 264 12.93 16.37 -7.23
N TRP A 265 11.91 17.00 -6.68
CA TRP A 265 10.66 17.20 -7.40
C TRP A 265 10.89 18.17 -8.57
N ARG A 266 10.62 17.70 -9.79
CA ARG A 266 10.75 18.49 -11.01
C ARG A 266 9.55 18.22 -11.91
N VAL A 267 9.01 19.29 -12.49
CA VAL A 267 7.91 19.21 -13.46
C VAL A 267 8.46 19.58 -14.83
N THR A 268 8.60 18.61 -15.71
CA THR A 268 9.14 18.82 -17.06
C THR A 268 8.31 19.86 -17.82
N ASN A 269 8.97 20.85 -18.44
CA ASN A 269 8.39 21.98 -19.19
C ASN A 269 7.68 23.06 -18.36
N TYR A 270 7.57 22.91 -17.06
CA TYR A 270 6.91 23.88 -16.18
C TYR A 270 7.87 24.43 -15.12
N ALA A 271 7.63 25.67 -14.69
CA ALA A 271 8.34 26.34 -13.61
C ALA A 271 7.37 26.67 -12.47
N TYR A 272 7.83 26.53 -11.23
CA TYR A 272 7.02 26.86 -10.06
C TYR A 272 6.63 28.34 -10.07
N ASP A 273 5.36 28.65 -9.79
CA ASP A 273 4.85 30.01 -9.70
C ASP A 273 4.28 30.27 -8.30
N GLU A 274 5.00 31.06 -7.51
CA GLU A 274 4.64 31.35 -6.12
C GLU A 274 3.35 32.17 -5.99
N ASN A 275 3.08 33.09 -6.93
CA ASN A 275 1.92 33.95 -6.88
C ASN A 275 0.65 33.16 -7.21
N LEU A 276 0.69 32.35 -8.28
CA LEU A 276 -0.41 31.45 -8.62
C LEU A 276 -0.66 30.41 -7.53
N THR A 277 0.41 29.91 -6.90
CA THR A 277 0.28 28.99 -5.77
C THR A 277 -0.46 29.63 -4.59
N LYS A 278 -0.10 30.86 -4.20
CA LYS A 278 -0.80 31.58 -3.13
C LYS A 278 -2.27 31.86 -3.48
N GLN A 279 -2.54 32.29 -4.71
CA GLN A 279 -3.90 32.54 -5.21
C GLN A 279 -4.74 31.25 -5.14
N PHE A 280 -4.19 30.14 -5.62
CA PHE A 280 -4.87 28.85 -5.60
C PHE A 280 -5.15 28.38 -4.17
N ILE A 281 -4.16 28.41 -3.28
CA ILE A 281 -4.33 28.06 -1.86
C ILE A 281 -5.45 28.89 -1.23
N GLN A 282 -5.49 30.20 -1.49
CA GLN A 282 -6.53 31.08 -0.99
C GLN A 282 -7.93 30.67 -1.49
N SER A 283 -8.06 30.27 -2.76
CA SER A 283 -9.33 29.80 -3.32
C SER A 283 -9.79 28.46 -2.76
N MET A 284 -8.86 27.55 -2.46
CA MET A 284 -9.19 26.22 -1.94
C MET A 284 -9.54 26.24 -0.45
N GLY A 285 -8.99 27.19 0.30
CA GLY A 285 -9.17 27.26 1.76
C GLY A 285 -8.70 25.96 2.43
N ASP A 286 -9.56 25.37 3.26
CA ASP A 286 -9.27 24.13 4.00
C ASP A 286 -9.55 22.84 3.21
N TYR A 287 -10.00 22.96 1.96
CA TYR A 287 -10.32 21.80 1.13
C TYR A 287 -9.07 20.93 0.92
N SER A 288 -9.28 19.63 1.04
CA SER A 288 -8.33 18.61 0.60
C SER A 288 -9.06 17.62 -0.29
N PRO A 289 -8.47 17.21 -1.41
CA PRO A 289 -9.05 16.18 -2.24
C PRO A 289 -8.95 14.80 -1.56
N ILE A 290 -8.02 14.62 -0.63
CA ILE A 290 -7.81 13.38 0.11
C ILE A 290 -8.43 13.56 1.51
N ASN A 291 -9.56 12.94 1.80
CA ASN A 291 -10.16 13.04 3.14
C ASN A 291 -9.73 11.84 4.01
N PRO A 292 -9.27 12.03 5.26
CA PRO A 292 -9.12 13.29 6.03
C PRO A 292 -7.75 13.99 5.89
N ILE A 293 -6.90 13.50 4.99
CA ILE A 293 -5.50 13.92 4.87
C ILE A 293 -5.39 15.32 4.24
N LYS A 294 -4.91 16.31 4.98
CA LYS A 294 -4.62 17.63 4.39
C LYS A 294 -3.53 17.54 3.33
N VAL A 295 -3.50 18.49 2.40
CA VAL A 295 -2.48 18.52 1.33
C VAL A 295 -1.70 19.84 1.33
N ASN A 296 -0.47 19.79 0.84
CA ASN A 296 0.25 20.94 0.30
C ASN A 296 -0.17 21.14 -1.16
N TRP A 297 -0.22 22.38 -1.60
CA TRP A 297 -0.52 22.73 -2.99
C TRP A 297 0.69 23.38 -3.64
N SER A 298 0.91 23.10 -4.92
CA SER A 298 1.89 23.81 -5.73
C SER A 298 1.37 23.98 -7.16
N VAL A 299 1.55 25.19 -7.70
CA VAL A 299 1.14 25.53 -9.06
C VAL A 299 2.39 25.82 -9.88
N TYR A 300 2.44 25.24 -11.07
CA TYR A 300 3.51 25.46 -12.02
C TYR A 300 2.96 26.01 -13.32
N ARG A 301 3.71 26.95 -13.91
CA ARG A 301 3.41 27.61 -15.17
C ARG A 301 4.31 27.11 -16.29
N LEU A 302 3.74 26.91 -17.46
CA LEU A 302 4.46 26.44 -18.64
C LEU A 302 5.57 27.43 -19.00
N ILE A 303 6.81 26.92 -19.16
CA ILE A 303 7.99 27.76 -19.44
C ILE A 303 7.95 28.30 -20.87
N ASN A 304 7.51 27.48 -21.82
CA ASN A 304 7.51 27.84 -23.23
C ASN A 304 6.32 27.23 -23.98
N LYS A 305 5.31 28.07 -24.23
CA LYS A 305 4.09 27.70 -24.97
C LYS A 305 4.34 27.47 -26.46
N GLU A 306 5.28 28.18 -27.07
CA GLU A 306 5.58 28.03 -28.51
C GLU A 306 6.12 26.63 -28.83
N TYR A 307 6.99 26.10 -27.95
CA TYR A 307 7.54 24.76 -28.09
C TYR A 307 6.59 23.66 -27.57
N ASN A 308 5.56 24.03 -26.79
CA ASN A 308 4.58 23.11 -26.22
C ASN A 308 3.15 23.62 -26.47
N PRO A 309 2.71 23.77 -27.73
CA PRO A 309 1.46 24.46 -28.06
C PRO A 309 0.22 23.73 -27.52
N ASN A 310 0.32 22.41 -27.34
CA ASN A 310 -0.76 21.55 -26.85
C ASN A 310 -0.81 21.44 -25.32
N TYR A 311 0.15 22.03 -24.62
CA TYR A 311 0.23 21.92 -23.16
C TYR A 311 -0.62 23.02 -22.53
N ARG A 312 -1.26 22.70 -21.40
CA ARG A 312 -1.99 23.68 -20.59
C ARG A 312 -1.01 24.67 -19.96
N GLU A 313 -1.44 25.92 -19.79
CA GLU A 313 -0.57 26.97 -19.26
C GLU A 313 -0.19 26.74 -17.81
N ILE A 314 -1.06 26.10 -17.03
CA ILE A 314 -0.77 25.74 -15.65
C ILE A 314 -1.07 24.28 -15.35
N VAL A 315 -0.34 23.77 -14.37
CA VAL A 315 -0.56 22.46 -13.75
C VAL A 315 -0.50 22.63 -12.24
N VAL A 316 -1.42 21.95 -11.55
CA VAL A 316 -1.59 22.05 -10.10
C VAL A 316 -1.34 20.68 -9.50
N PHE A 317 -0.47 20.63 -8.49
CA PHE A 317 -0.14 19.42 -7.77
C PHE A 317 -0.58 19.50 -6.31
N ALA A 318 -1.02 18.37 -5.79
CA ALA A 318 -1.31 18.12 -4.39
C ALA A 318 -0.28 17.16 -3.80
N GLN A 319 0.25 17.44 -2.61
CA GLN A 319 1.08 16.51 -1.86
C GLN A 319 0.40 16.20 -0.52
N PRO A 320 0.10 14.93 -0.19
CA PRO A 320 -0.43 14.55 1.12
C PRO A 320 0.48 15.05 2.24
N LYS A 321 -0.08 15.72 3.26
CA LYS A 321 0.64 16.16 4.46
C LYS A 321 0.72 14.99 5.45
N ILE A 322 1.43 13.94 5.05
CA ILE A 322 1.72 12.78 5.89
C ILE A 322 3.23 12.62 5.94
N LYS A 323 3.76 12.28 7.12
CA LYS A 323 5.19 12.09 7.38
C LYS A 323 5.87 11.17 6.36
N THR A 324 5.18 10.12 5.96
CA THR A 324 5.68 8.99 5.16
C THR A 324 5.65 9.24 3.65
N THR A 325 4.92 10.25 3.18
CA THR A 325 4.76 10.51 1.75
C THR A 325 5.32 11.87 1.36
N GLN A 326 6.25 11.86 0.40
CA GLN A 326 6.86 13.07 -0.15
C GLN A 326 6.42 13.35 -1.60
N GLN A 327 5.51 12.55 -2.14
CA GLN A 327 5.17 12.59 -3.56
C GLN A 327 4.11 13.66 -3.87
N TRP A 328 4.35 14.40 -4.96
CA TRP A 328 3.40 15.34 -5.54
C TRP A 328 2.57 14.64 -6.62
N VAL A 329 1.25 14.79 -6.55
CA VAL A 329 0.29 14.17 -7.46
C VAL A 329 -0.39 15.25 -8.26
N LEU A 330 -0.48 15.05 -9.58
CA LEU A 330 -1.21 15.99 -10.43
C LEU A 330 -2.68 16.00 -10.01
N TYR A 331 -3.16 17.18 -9.61
CA TYR A 331 -4.55 17.42 -9.23
C TYR A 331 -5.36 17.86 -10.44
N GLN A 332 -4.93 18.93 -11.11
CA GLN A 332 -5.65 19.46 -12.25
C GLN A 332 -4.74 20.30 -13.15
N ASN A 333 -5.13 20.44 -14.41
CA ASN A 333 -4.51 21.36 -15.37
C ASN A 333 -5.49 22.47 -15.72
N GLY A 334 -4.97 23.65 -16.02
CA GLY A 334 -5.78 24.81 -16.33
C GLY A 334 -5.06 25.80 -17.23
N ASP A 335 -5.76 26.87 -17.57
CA ASP A 335 -5.20 28.00 -18.30
C ASP A 335 -5.41 29.29 -17.47
N ILE A 336 -4.70 30.36 -17.83
CA ILE A 336 -4.85 31.67 -17.16
C ILE A 336 -5.66 32.58 -18.09
N ASP A 337 -6.67 33.25 -17.54
CA ASP A 337 -7.44 34.21 -18.33
C ASP A 337 -6.72 35.56 -18.50
N SER A 338 -7.32 36.46 -19.28
CA SER A 338 -6.77 37.81 -19.51
C SER A 338 -6.66 38.68 -18.25
N GLU A 339 -7.35 38.31 -17.17
CA GLU A 339 -7.33 39.02 -15.89
C GLU A 339 -6.35 38.37 -14.89
N GLY A 340 -5.71 37.27 -15.26
CA GLY A 340 -4.78 36.53 -14.40
C GLY A 340 -5.45 35.52 -13.47
N ASN A 341 -6.73 35.20 -13.68
CA ASN A 341 -7.41 34.17 -12.91
C ASN A 341 -7.14 32.78 -13.47
N ILE A 342 -7.07 31.82 -12.56
CA ILE A 342 -6.92 30.41 -12.91
C ILE A 342 -8.28 29.88 -13.39
N ILE A 343 -8.30 29.33 -14.61
CA ILE A 343 -9.46 28.63 -15.16
C ILE A 343 -9.15 27.14 -15.27
N PHE A 344 -9.99 26.35 -14.63
CA PHE A 344 -9.98 24.90 -14.79
C PHE A 344 -11.05 24.45 -15.78
N TYR A 345 -10.69 23.47 -16.59
CA TYR A 345 -11.63 22.84 -17.51
C TYR A 345 -12.35 21.70 -16.80
N SER A 346 -13.68 21.65 -16.96
CA SER A 346 -14.45 20.49 -16.52
C SER A 346 -14.07 19.26 -17.36
N PHE A 347 -14.25 18.08 -16.77
CA PHE A 347 -14.01 16.81 -17.45
C PHE A 347 -14.78 16.69 -18.77
N ASP A 348 -16.04 17.14 -18.81
CA ASP A 348 -16.85 17.17 -20.03
C ASP A 348 -16.26 18.07 -21.13
N THR A 349 -15.59 19.15 -20.72
CA THR A 349 -14.95 20.08 -21.66
C THR A 349 -13.71 19.42 -22.26
N LEU A 350 -12.90 18.75 -21.44
CA LEU A 350 -11.74 17.98 -21.89
C LEU A 350 -12.13 16.80 -22.79
N LEU A 351 -13.23 16.10 -22.48
CA LEU A 351 -13.72 14.98 -23.28
C LEU A 351 -14.18 15.43 -24.67
N LYS A 352 -14.90 16.57 -24.76
CA LYS A 352 -15.35 17.16 -26.04
C LYS A 352 -14.20 17.60 -26.94
N GLU A 353 -13.08 18.01 -26.36
CA GLU A 353 -11.88 18.39 -27.13
C GLU A 353 -11.16 17.16 -27.70
N LYS A 354 -11.13 16.04 -26.98
CA LYS A 354 -10.47 14.80 -27.43
C LYS A 354 -11.31 13.94 -28.38
N THR A 355 -12.62 14.16 -28.44
CA THR A 355 -13.55 13.41 -29.29
C THR A 355 -13.97 14.15 -30.57
N LYS A 356 -13.39 15.34 -30.79
CA LYS A 356 -13.36 16.02 -32.08
C LYS A 356 -12.04 15.74 -32.77
#